data_AF-A0A1G1Z7F2-F1
#
_entry.id   AF-A0A1G1Z7F2-F1
#
_cell.length_a   1.000
_cell.length_b   1.000
_cell.length_c   1.000
_cell.angle_alpha   90.00
_cell.angle_beta   90.00
_cell.angle_gamma   90.00
#
_symmetry.space_group_name_H-M   'P 1'
#
loop_
_entity.id
_entity.type
_entity.pdbx_description
1 polymer ?
#
loop_
_entity_poly.entity_id
_entity_poly.type
_entity_poly.pdbx_seq_one_letter_code
_entity_poly.pdbx_strand_id
1 'polypeptide(L)'
;MFYTSKSFTNRLALEEVVKKLKRKRLVHGIVITGSAANKTFGPLSDYDILVVLGVTKVKPRVVVTYIDNRLADMLFTTTKKIKEILKHKQLDFAGDSFEGQVIHWVKNGNILFDRYGLLSSLQKQFKNKNFPRAAEDNYLYGIWHNINYNILQNRRMAKSKDPIYAITVDVRLLYSVVQLFTSYFAFRKIPWRGEKAALRYVRKNDPRFFNTLAKCLKETNRNKKLKLYESLAKLTFPNGKLWPKEATTIVFEPEVRVSSKTVKEGLRFWESLIK
;
A
#
# COMPACT_ATOMS: atom_id res chain seq x y z
N MET A 1 16.59 10.68 21.69
CA MET A 1 15.52 9.83 22.28
C MET A 1 14.17 10.36 21.80
N PHE A 2 13.26 9.49 21.37
CA PHE A 2 11.93 9.88 20.87
C PHE A 2 10.91 9.82 22.01
N TYR A 3 9.94 10.73 22.05
CA TYR A 3 8.96 10.84 23.15
C TYR A 3 7.54 10.56 22.70
N THR A 4 6.75 9.98 23.62
CA THR A 4 5.30 9.80 23.50
C THR A 4 4.62 10.29 24.77
N SER A 5 3.37 10.74 24.67
CA SER A 5 2.56 11.14 25.83
C SER A 5 1.23 10.40 25.85
N LYS A 6 0.61 10.34 27.04
CA LYS A 6 -0.72 9.73 27.20
C LYS A 6 -1.75 10.53 26.40
N SER A 7 -2.57 9.83 25.62
CA SER A 7 -3.61 10.47 24.81
C SER A 7 -4.69 11.09 25.70
N PHE A 8 -4.76 12.42 25.71
CA PHE A 8 -5.83 13.17 26.37
C PHE A 8 -7.21 12.89 25.75
N THR A 9 -7.25 12.67 24.43
CA THR A 9 -8.49 12.42 23.68
C THR A 9 -9.09 11.04 23.95
N ASN A 10 -8.34 10.11 24.58
CA ASN A 10 -8.82 8.77 24.91
C ASN A 10 -10.09 8.76 25.77
N ARG A 11 -10.32 9.82 26.55
CA ARG A 11 -11.46 9.96 27.47
C ARG A 11 -12.62 10.77 26.90
N LEU A 12 -12.51 11.22 25.66
CA LEU A 12 -13.49 12.08 25.01
C LEU A 12 -14.22 11.29 23.93
N ALA A 13 -15.55 11.41 23.89
CA ALA A 13 -16.35 10.91 22.77
C ALA A 13 -15.91 11.56 21.45
N LEU A 14 -16.06 10.84 20.34
CA LEU A 14 -15.67 11.34 19.01
C LEU A 14 -16.36 12.68 18.68
N GLU A 15 -17.64 12.80 18.98
CA GLU A 15 -18.43 14.02 18.75
C GLU A 15 -17.85 15.20 19.51
N GLU A 16 -17.36 14.97 20.73
CA GLU A 16 -16.75 16.01 21.55
C GLU A 16 -15.40 16.44 20.96
N VAL A 17 -14.57 15.49 20.53
CA VAL A 17 -13.30 15.79 19.86
C VAL A 17 -13.54 16.61 18.58
N VAL A 18 -14.49 16.18 17.74
CA VAL A 18 -14.87 16.90 16.52
C VAL A 18 -15.39 18.30 16.85
N LYS A 19 -16.23 18.45 17.88
CA LYS A 19 -16.74 19.76 18.34
C LYS A 19 -15.61 20.68 18.80
N LYS A 20 -14.61 20.16 19.55
CA LYS A 20 -13.43 20.94 19.96
C LYS A 20 -12.56 21.33 18.76
N LEU A 21 -12.37 20.44 17.79
CA LEU A 21 -11.61 20.71 16.56
C LEU A 21 -12.27 21.81 15.71
N LYS A 22 -13.59 21.73 15.48
CA LYS A 22 -14.37 22.72 14.71
C LYS A 22 -14.20 24.16 15.23
N ARG A 23 -14.04 24.32 16.54
CA ARG A 23 -13.86 25.63 17.21
C ARG A 23 -12.47 26.24 17.00
N LYS A 24 -11.47 25.46 16.57
CA LYS A 24 -10.11 25.98 16.37
C LYS A 24 -10.03 26.74 15.06
N ARG A 25 -9.55 27.99 15.10
CA ARG A 25 -9.31 28.80 13.89
C ARG A 25 -8.38 28.10 12.90
N LEU A 26 -7.43 27.30 13.38
CA LEU A 26 -6.49 26.55 12.55
C LEU A 26 -7.13 25.39 11.76
N VAL A 27 -8.25 24.84 12.22
CA VAL A 27 -8.91 23.72 11.54
C VAL A 27 -9.87 24.28 10.51
N HIS A 28 -9.70 23.87 9.25
CA HIS A 28 -10.48 24.33 8.11
C HIS A 28 -11.38 23.23 7.53
N GLY A 29 -11.12 21.96 7.84
CA GLY A 29 -11.96 20.87 7.39
C GLY A 29 -11.73 19.59 8.19
N ILE A 30 -12.76 18.75 8.27
CA ILE A 30 -12.74 17.45 8.95
C ILE A 30 -13.54 16.47 8.10
N VAL A 31 -12.94 15.32 7.77
CA VAL A 31 -13.63 14.19 7.14
C VAL A 31 -13.40 12.96 7.99
N ILE A 32 -14.46 12.19 8.23
CA ILE A 32 -14.34 10.83 8.76
C ILE A 32 -14.52 9.83 7.63
N THR A 33 -13.72 8.78 7.58
CA THR A 33 -13.79 7.76 6.53
C THR A 33 -13.76 6.35 7.13
N GLY A 34 -13.55 5.34 6.29
CA GLY A 34 -13.42 3.96 6.73
C GLY A 34 -14.71 3.39 7.30
N SER A 35 -14.58 2.51 8.29
CA SER A 35 -15.76 1.85 8.86
C SER A 35 -16.68 2.81 9.62
N ALA A 36 -16.15 3.89 10.20
CA ALA A 36 -16.91 4.89 10.95
C ALA A 36 -17.77 5.80 10.05
N ALA A 37 -17.40 5.97 8.77
CA ALA A 37 -18.24 6.66 7.80
C ALA A 37 -19.29 5.74 7.15
N ASN A 38 -19.15 4.43 7.29
CA ASN A 38 -19.97 3.41 6.63
C ASN A 38 -20.83 2.64 7.65
N LYS A 39 -21.87 1.92 7.20
CA LYS A 39 -22.73 1.07 8.07
C LYS A 39 -22.04 -0.20 8.62
N THR A 40 -20.71 -0.17 8.80
CA THR A 40 -19.88 -1.32 9.19
C THR A 40 -19.02 -1.04 10.43
N PHE A 41 -19.30 0.06 11.14
CA PHE A 41 -18.63 0.41 12.38
C PHE A 41 -18.98 -0.60 13.49
N GLY A 42 -17.97 -1.08 14.21
CA GLY A 42 -18.17 -2.07 15.27
C GLY A 42 -17.13 -1.97 16.39
N PRO A 43 -17.18 -2.88 17.39
CA PRO A 43 -16.34 -2.78 18.59
C PRO A 43 -14.84 -2.71 18.33
N LEU A 44 -14.34 -3.37 17.28
CA LEU A 44 -12.92 -3.40 16.91
C LEU A 44 -12.53 -2.36 15.84
N SER A 45 -13.46 -1.47 15.49
CA SER A 45 -13.18 -0.39 14.54
C SER A 45 -12.29 0.69 15.16
N ASP A 46 -11.32 1.11 14.36
CA ASP A 46 -10.55 2.34 14.49
C ASP A 46 -11.28 3.54 13.86
N TYR A 47 -10.78 4.74 14.15
CA TYR A 47 -11.20 5.98 13.49
C TYR A 47 -10.18 6.43 12.44
N ASP A 48 -10.63 6.58 11.20
CA ASP A 48 -9.87 7.21 10.12
C ASP A 48 -10.37 8.66 9.94
N ILE A 49 -9.57 9.66 10.35
CA ILE A 49 -9.99 11.07 10.33
C ILE A 49 -9.01 11.93 9.54
N LEU A 50 -9.47 12.60 8.48
CA LEU A 50 -8.70 13.65 7.81
C LEU A 50 -8.99 15.01 8.46
N VAL A 51 -7.93 15.72 8.84
CA VAL A 51 -8.00 17.12 9.30
C VAL A 51 -7.29 18.03 8.30
N VAL A 52 -7.99 19.04 7.80
CA VAL A 52 -7.41 20.09 6.93
C VAL A 52 -7.06 21.30 7.79
N LEU A 53 -5.78 21.66 7.80
CA LEU A 53 -5.26 22.80 8.54
C LEU A 53 -5.14 24.05 7.67
N GLY A 54 -5.19 25.20 8.31
CA GLY A 54 -4.72 26.48 7.78
C GLY A 54 -3.19 26.59 7.80
N VAL A 55 -2.69 27.82 7.88
CA VAL A 55 -1.24 28.08 7.99
C VAL A 55 -0.78 27.77 9.42
N THR A 56 0.22 26.91 9.55
CA THR A 56 0.81 26.49 10.84
C THR A 56 2.30 26.21 10.67
N LYS A 57 3.06 26.41 11.74
CA LYS A 57 4.49 26.04 11.81
C LYS A 57 4.66 24.52 11.89
N VAL A 58 3.79 23.84 12.66
CA VAL A 58 3.81 22.38 12.81
C VAL A 58 3.05 21.76 11.63
N LYS A 59 3.69 20.83 10.93
CA LYS A 59 3.15 20.18 9.72
C LYS A 59 3.06 18.66 9.93
N PRO A 60 2.16 18.19 10.81
CA PRO A 60 1.98 16.75 10.97
C PRO A 60 1.46 16.18 9.65
N ARG A 61 1.90 14.98 9.29
CA ARG A 61 1.31 14.20 8.20
C ARG A 61 0.30 13.20 8.76
N VAL A 62 0.65 12.54 9.86
CA VAL A 62 -0.17 11.55 10.55
C VAL A 62 -0.04 11.78 12.06
N VAL A 63 -1.14 11.62 12.79
CA VAL A 63 -1.15 11.46 14.24
C VAL A 63 -1.89 10.17 14.56
N VAL A 64 -1.21 9.25 15.24
CA VAL A 64 -1.84 8.07 15.83
C VAL A 64 -2.12 8.38 17.29
N THR A 65 -3.39 8.30 17.68
CA THR A 65 -3.85 8.62 19.03
C THR A 65 -5.01 7.70 19.41
N TYR A 66 -5.61 7.94 20.57
CA TYR A 66 -6.86 7.31 20.97
C TYR A 66 -7.98 8.34 21.13
N ILE A 67 -9.18 7.98 20.72
CA ILE A 67 -10.42 8.74 20.92
C ILE A 67 -11.44 7.75 21.45
N ASP A 68 -12.08 8.05 22.58
CA ASP A 68 -13.09 7.16 23.20
C ASP A 68 -12.62 5.70 23.36
N ASN A 69 -11.45 5.49 23.95
CA ASN A 69 -10.80 4.18 24.11
C ASN A 69 -10.56 3.40 22.80
N ARG A 70 -10.59 4.07 21.64
CA ARG A 70 -10.35 3.47 20.32
C ARG A 70 -9.14 4.09 19.65
N LEU A 71 -8.40 3.26 18.90
CA LEU A 71 -7.31 3.75 18.06
C LEU A 71 -7.87 4.69 16.99
N ALA A 72 -7.17 5.80 16.77
CA ALA A 72 -7.48 6.77 15.73
C ALA A 72 -6.24 7.05 14.89
N ASP A 73 -6.35 6.83 13.58
CA ASP A 73 -5.39 7.26 12.57
C ASP A 73 -5.88 8.59 11.97
N MET A 74 -5.18 9.67 12.32
CA MET A 74 -5.54 11.00 11.89
C MET A 74 -4.57 11.48 10.81
N LEU A 75 -5.06 11.59 9.57
CA LEU A 75 -4.33 12.17 8.45
C LEU A 75 -4.44 13.70 8.47
N PHE A 76 -3.35 14.40 8.23
CA PHE A 76 -3.32 15.86 8.22
C PHE A 76 -2.86 16.39 6.87
N THR A 77 -3.61 17.34 6.32
CA THR A 77 -3.24 18.09 5.12
C THR A 77 -3.51 19.58 5.33
N THR A 78 -3.20 20.41 4.33
CA THR A 78 -3.40 21.86 4.43
C THR A 78 -4.35 22.37 3.36
N THR A 79 -4.95 23.51 3.65
CA THR A 79 -5.76 24.27 2.68
C THR A 79 -4.98 24.56 1.40
N LYS A 80 -3.69 24.90 1.51
CA LYS A 80 -2.81 25.12 0.37
C LYS A 80 -2.73 23.86 -0.50
N LYS A 81 -2.50 22.70 0.11
CA LYS A 81 -2.41 21.41 -0.60
C LYS A 81 -3.73 21.01 -1.25
N ILE A 82 -4.88 21.21 -0.59
CA ILE A 82 -6.20 20.95 -1.22
C ILE A 82 -6.41 21.85 -2.44
N LYS A 83 -6.05 23.14 -2.35
CA LYS A 83 -6.11 24.05 -3.49
C LYS A 83 -5.18 23.63 -4.62
N GLU A 84 -3.97 23.15 -4.31
CA GLU A 84 -3.07 22.56 -5.30
C GLU A 84 -3.73 21.38 -6.00
N ILE A 85 -4.26 20.40 -5.26
CA ILE A 85 -4.96 19.23 -5.81
C ILE A 85 -6.12 19.65 -6.74
N LEU A 86 -6.92 20.64 -6.34
CA LEU A 86 -8.06 21.12 -7.13
C LEU A 86 -7.66 21.72 -8.48
N LYS A 87 -6.44 22.26 -8.62
CA LYS A 87 -5.92 22.74 -9.91
C LYS A 87 -5.74 21.62 -10.92
N HIS A 88 -5.57 20.37 -10.47
CA HIS A 88 -5.38 19.21 -11.32
C HIS A 88 -6.73 18.61 -11.71
N LYS A 89 -7.03 18.55 -13.01
CA LYS A 89 -8.30 18.01 -13.53
C LYS A 89 -8.25 16.51 -13.85
N GLN A 90 -7.06 15.89 -13.95
CA GLN A 90 -6.88 14.51 -14.44
C GLN A 90 -6.23 13.55 -13.41
N LEU A 91 -5.77 12.38 -13.88
CA LEU A 91 -5.07 11.31 -13.16
C LEU A 91 -3.60 11.64 -12.89
N ASP A 92 -3.30 12.90 -12.55
CA ASP A 92 -1.93 13.38 -12.31
C ASP A 92 -1.33 12.79 -11.02
N PHE A 93 -2.14 12.09 -10.23
CA PHE A 93 -1.75 11.47 -8.97
C PHE A 93 -1.78 9.96 -9.06
N ALA A 94 -0.69 9.34 -8.60
CA ALA A 94 -0.72 7.92 -8.26
C ALA A 94 -1.73 7.68 -7.14
N GLY A 95 -2.54 6.63 -7.24
CA GLY A 95 -3.51 6.29 -6.20
C GLY A 95 -2.89 6.10 -4.82
N ASP A 96 -1.63 5.66 -4.75
CA ASP A 96 -0.90 5.43 -3.50
C ASP A 96 -0.07 6.64 -3.04
N SER A 97 -0.09 7.75 -3.78
CA SER A 97 0.51 8.99 -3.30
C SER A 97 -0.27 9.55 -2.12
N PHE A 98 0.34 10.48 -1.39
CA PHE A 98 -0.34 11.17 -0.30
C PHE A 98 -1.58 11.92 -0.80
N GLU A 99 -1.46 12.64 -1.92
CA GLU A 99 -2.58 13.30 -2.58
C GLU A 99 -3.66 12.29 -2.99
N GLY A 100 -3.28 11.15 -3.56
CA GLY A 100 -4.20 10.06 -3.91
C GLY A 100 -4.94 9.50 -2.70
N GLN A 101 -4.28 9.41 -1.53
CA GLN A 101 -4.89 9.01 -0.27
C GLN A 101 -5.86 10.08 0.26
N VAL A 102 -5.48 11.35 0.25
CA VAL A 102 -6.36 12.47 0.64
C VAL A 102 -7.61 12.50 -0.24
N ILE A 103 -7.46 12.39 -1.56
CA ILE A 103 -8.58 12.34 -2.50
C ILE A 103 -9.47 11.13 -2.19
N HIS A 104 -8.88 9.96 -1.92
CA HIS A 104 -9.64 8.76 -1.56
C HIS A 104 -10.46 8.93 -0.27
N TRP A 105 -9.87 9.51 0.77
CA TRP A 105 -10.53 9.72 2.06
C TRP A 105 -11.68 10.73 1.95
N VAL A 106 -11.48 11.83 1.22
CA VAL A 106 -12.54 12.84 0.98
C VAL A 106 -13.63 12.27 0.08
N LYS A 107 -13.27 11.54 -0.97
CA LYS A 107 -14.23 10.93 -1.90
C LYS A 107 -15.20 9.97 -1.21
N ASN A 108 -14.68 9.13 -0.31
CA ASN A 108 -15.46 8.05 0.32
C ASN A 108 -15.90 8.35 1.77
N GLY A 109 -15.48 9.49 2.32
CA GLY A 109 -15.76 9.88 3.70
C GLY A 109 -16.92 10.85 3.83
N ASN A 110 -17.39 11.01 5.08
CA ASN A 110 -18.39 11.98 5.46
C ASN A 110 -17.68 13.27 5.90
N ILE A 111 -17.99 14.37 5.23
CA ILE A 111 -17.46 15.70 5.58
C ILE A 111 -18.20 16.19 6.83
N LEU A 112 -17.50 16.26 7.96
CA LEU A 112 -18.06 16.73 9.24
C LEU A 112 -17.91 18.25 9.41
N PHE A 113 -16.93 18.85 8.74
CA PHE A 113 -16.65 20.28 8.76
C PHE A 113 -15.94 20.71 7.47
N ASP A 114 -16.33 21.83 6.87
CA ASP A 114 -15.70 22.39 5.68
C ASP A 114 -15.88 23.91 5.65
N ARG A 115 -14.92 24.64 6.23
CA ARG A 115 -15.05 26.09 6.46
C ARG A 115 -15.15 26.89 5.15
N TYR A 116 -14.50 26.43 4.09
CA TYR A 116 -14.36 27.17 2.83
C TYR A 116 -14.93 26.42 1.62
N GLY A 117 -15.68 25.33 1.84
CA GLY A 117 -16.25 24.51 0.75
C GLY A 117 -15.22 23.73 -0.08
N LEU A 118 -13.96 23.65 0.36
CA LEU A 118 -12.88 23.04 -0.41
C LEU A 118 -12.96 21.52 -0.43
N LEU A 119 -13.37 20.91 0.68
CA LEU A 119 -13.56 19.46 0.75
C LEU A 119 -14.74 19.04 -0.12
N SER A 120 -15.83 19.80 -0.08
CA SER A 120 -17.01 19.59 -0.91
C SER A 120 -16.69 19.72 -2.40
N SER A 121 -15.89 20.73 -2.76
CA SER A 121 -15.40 20.92 -4.13
C SER A 121 -14.53 19.74 -4.59
N LEU A 122 -13.62 19.28 -3.73
CA LEU A 122 -12.74 18.14 -4.02
C LEU A 122 -13.56 16.85 -4.17
N GLN A 123 -14.51 16.61 -3.28
CA GLN A 123 -15.41 15.46 -3.36
C GLN A 123 -16.19 15.47 -4.67
N LYS A 124 -16.77 16.63 -5.07
CA LYS A 124 -17.49 16.80 -6.34
C LYS A 124 -16.60 16.52 -7.57
N GLN A 125 -15.39 17.08 -7.61
CA GLN A 125 -14.47 16.94 -8.74
C GLN A 125 -13.97 15.51 -8.97
N PHE A 126 -13.85 14.71 -7.91
CA PHE A 126 -13.22 13.39 -7.96
C PHE A 126 -14.16 12.21 -7.64
N LYS A 127 -15.45 12.45 -7.35
CA LYS A 127 -16.43 11.42 -6.95
C LYS A 127 -16.41 10.16 -7.82
N ASN A 128 -16.32 10.32 -9.14
CA ASN A 128 -16.38 9.19 -10.08
C ASN A 128 -15.01 8.82 -10.68
N LYS A 129 -13.91 9.43 -10.19
CA LYS A 129 -12.57 9.17 -10.71
C LYS A 129 -11.87 8.08 -9.92
N ASN A 130 -11.16 7.20 -10.61
CA ASN A 130 -10.34 6.14 -10.04
C ASN A 130 -8.88 6.39 -10.43
N PHE A 131 -8.00 6.48 -9.42
CA PHE A 131 -6.59 6.77 -9.62
C PHE A 131 -5.81 5.48 -9.63
N PRO A 132 -5.15 5.11 -10.73
CA PRO A 132 -4.33 3.91 -10.75
C PRO A 132 -3.10 4.09 -9.86
N ARG A 133 -2.58 2.99 -9.33
CA ARG A 133 -1.27 2.97 -8.69
C ARG A 133 -0.19 3.26 -9.73
N ALA A 134 0.79 4.10 -9.38
CA ALA A 134 1.97 4.28 -10.21
C ALA A 134 2.74 2.96 -10.30
N ALA A 135 3.13 2.60 -11.50
CA ALA A 135 3.77 1.35 -11.81
C ALA A 135 4.73 1.57 -12.97
N GLU A 136 5.79 2.33 -12.67
CA GLU A 136 6.88 2.60 -13.61
C GLU A 136 7.61 1.29 -13.93
N ASP A 137 8.13 1.20 -15.15
CA ASP A 137 8.75 -0.03 -15.66
C ASP A 137 9.93 -0.48 -14.80
N ASN A 138 10.79 0.46 -14.35
CA ASN A 138 11.91 0.16 -13.45
C ASN A 138 11.43 -0.47 -12.14
N TYR A 139 10.38 0.08 -11.54
CA TYR A 139 9.81 -0.42 -10.30
C TYR A 139 9.20 -1.82 -10.47
N LEU A 140 8.41 -2.02 -11.52
CA LEU A 140 7.83 -3.33 -11.83
C LEU A 140 8.89 -4.37 -12.18
N TYR A 141 9.95 -3.97 -12.89
CA TYR A 141 11.09 -4.83 -13.21
C TYR A 141 11.82 -5.27 -11.95
N GLY A 142 12.10 -4.34 -11.02
CA GLY A 142 12.71 -4.65 -9.73
C GLY A 142 11.88 -5.65 -8.90
N ILE A 143 10.55 -5.46 -8.85
CA ILE A 143 9.63 -6.42 -8.21
C ILE A 143 9.72 -7.79 -8.89
N TRP A 144 9.61 -7.84 -10.22
CA TRP A 144 9.65 -9.08 -10.99
C TRP A 144 10.96 -9.82 -10.77
N HIS A 145 12.10 -9.12 -10.80
CA HIS A 145 13.41 -9.70 -10.55
C HIS A 145 13.49 -10.26 -9.12
N ASN A 146 13.10 -9.49 -8.12
CA ASN A 146 13.20 -9.90 -6.71
C ASN A 146 12.34 -11.14 -6.40
N ILE A 147 11.11 -11.21 -6.93
CA ILE A 147 10.25 -12.39 -6.77
C ILE A 147 10.91 -13.64 -7.37
N ASN A 148 11.45 -13.54 -8.59
CA ASN A 148 12.09 -14.67 -9.24
C ASN A 148 13.38 -15.10 -8.54
N TYR A 149 14.20 -14.14 -8.12
CA TYR A 149 15.39 -14.39 -7.31
C TYR A 149 15.03 -15.12 -6.01
N ASN A 150 13.97 -14.69 -5.32
CA ASN A 150 13.52 -15.32 -4.08
C ASN A 150 13.06 -16.76 -4.31
N ILE A 151 12.34 -17.05 -5.41
CA ILE A 151 11.98 -18.42 -5.79
C ILE A 151 13.24 -19.28 -5.98
N LEU A 152 14.21 -18.80 -6.75
CA LEU A 152 15.46 -19.52 -7.02
C LEU A 152 16.21 -19.81 -5.72
N GLN A 153 16.41 -18.79 -4.88
CA GLN A 153 17.13 -18.92 -3.62
C GLN A 153 16.41 -19.84 -2.64
N ASN A 154 15.08 -19.71 -2.49
CA ASN A 154 14.31 -20.55 -1.58
C ASN A 154 14.37 -22.02 -2.02
N ARG A 155 14.27 -22.30 -3.34
CA ARG A 155 14.43 -23.65 -3.88
C ARG A 155 15.82 -24.22 -3.64
N ARG A 156 16.86 -23.43 -3.89
CA ARG A 156 18.25 -23.85 -3.66
C ARG A 156 18.47 -24.18 -2.19
N MET A 157 18.03 -23.30 -1.29
CA MET A 157 18.26 -23.45 0.14
C MET A 157 17.42 -24.58 0.76
N ALA A 158 16.20 -24.81 0.27
CA ALA A 158 15.35 -25.90 0.74
C ALA A 158 15.91 -27.31 0.47
N LYS A 159 16.93 -27.43 -0.40
CA LYS A 159 17.65 -28.69 -0.66
C LYS A 159 18.79 -28.95 0.35
N SER A 160 19.20 -27.95 1.11
CA SER A 160 20.27 -28.09 2.09
C SER A 160 19.81 -28.97 3.25
N LYS A 161 20.74 -29.77 3.78
CA LYS A 161 20.54 -30.54 5.02
C LYS A 161 20.89 -29.73 6.28
N ASP A 162 21.48 -28.54 6.11
CA ASP A 162 21.83 -27.64 7.21
C ASP A 162 20.55 -27.04 7.85
N PRO A 163 20.33 -27.19 9.17
CA PRO A 163 19.17 -26.63 9.85
C PRO A 163 19.07 -25.10 9.76
N ILE A 164 20.19 -24.37 9.61
CA ILE A 164 20.18 -22.90 9.43
C ILE A 164 19.49 -22.53 8.11
N TYR A 165 19.71 -23.33 7.05
CA TYR A 165 19.04 -23.12 5.78
C TYR A 165 17.53 -23.33 5.88
N ALA A 166 17.09 -24.30 6.70
CA ALA A 166 15.66 -24.53 6.94
C ALA A 166 14.99 -23.31 7.60
N ILE A 167 15.59 -22.76 8.66
CA ILE A 167 15.10 -21.54 9.33
C ILE A 167 15.16 -20.35 8.38
N THR A 168 16.24 -20.24 7.60
CA THR A 168 16.40 -19.17 6.60
C THR A 168 15.26 -19.20 5.58
N VAL A 169 14.90 -20.37 5.07
CA VAL A 169 13.74 -20.50 4.15
C VAL A 169 12.45 -20.06 4.82
N ASP A 170 12.23 -20.41 6.09
CA ASP A 170 11.02 -20.01 6.81
C ASP A 170 10.92 -18.49 6.97
N VAL A 171 12.00 -17.84 7.41
CA VAL A 171 12.09 -16.36 7.50
C VAL A 171 11.85 -15.73 6.14
N ARG A 172 12.46 -16.27 5.09
CA ARG A 172 12.30 -15.75 3.73
C ARG A 172 10.88 -15.86 3.21
N LEU A 173 10.19 -16.96 3.50
CA LEU A 173 8.80 -17.16 3.12
C LEU A 173 7.85 -16.14 3.78
N LEU A 174 8.16 -15.64 4.99
CA LEU A 174 7.35 -14.60 5.63
C LEU A 174 7.25 -13.32 4.79
N TYR A 175 8.39 -12.72 4.43
CA TYR A 175 8.39 -11.50 3.64
C TYR A 175 8.06 -11.77 2.16
N SER A 176 8.43 -12.93 1.63
CA SER A 176 8.20 -13.25 0.21
C SER A 176 6.71 -13.40 -0.09
N VAL A 177 5.92 -13.98 0.83
CA VAL A 177 4.47 -14.08 0.65
C VAL A 177 3.80 -12.69 0.71
N VAL A 178 4.24 -11.83 1.64
CA VAL A 178 3.77 -10.43 1.72
C VAL A 178 4.12 -9.65 0.45
N GLN A 179 5.31 -9.87 -0.09
CA GLN A 179 5.73 -9.29 -1.37
C GLN A 179 4.81 -9.73 -2.51
N LEU A 180 4.47 -11.03 -2.63
CA LEU A 180 3.55 -11.50 -3.68
C LEU A 180 2.17 -10.87 -3.55
N PHE A 181 1.67 -10.73 -2.31
CA PHE A 181 0.37 -10.13 -2.04
C PHE A 181 0.33 -8.65 -2.44
N THR A 182 1.32 -7.87 -2.06
CA THR A 182 1.39 -6.44 -2.44
C THR A 182 1.69 -6.24 -3.93
N SER A 183 2.51 -7.11 -4.52
CA SER A 183 2.88 -7.05 -5.94
C SER A 183 1.71 -7.35 -6.87
N TYR A 184 0.73 -8.16 -6.43
CA TYR A 184 -0.51 -8.39 -7.18
C TYR A 184 -1.19 -7.08 -7.60
N PHE A 185 -1.24 -6.12 -6.67
CA PHE A 185 -1.82 -4.80 -6.86
C PHE A 185 -0.93 -3.92 -7.73
N ALA A 186 0.39 -3.97 -7.53
CA ALA A 186 1.36 -3.22 -8.33
C ALA A 186 1.26 -3.57 -9.82
N PHE A 187 1.33 -4.86 -10.19
CA PHE A 187 1.26 -5.28 -11.59
C PHE A 187 -0.08 -4.98 -12.26
N ARG A 188 -1.15 -4.85 -11.47
CA ARG A 188 -2.50 -4.51 -11.97
C ARG A 188 -2.82 -3.01 -11.85
N LYS A 189 -1.86 -2.20 -11.39
CA LYS A 189 -2.02 -0.75 -11.14
C LYS A 189 -3.22 -0.44 -10.22
N ILE A 190 -3.53 -1.35 -9.30
CA ILE A 190 -4.60 -1.16 -8.32
C ILE A 190 -4.00 -0.48 -7.08
N PRO A 191 -4.61 0.61 -6.57
CA PRO A 191 -4.15 1.26 -5.35
C PRO A 191 -4.18 0.34 -4.13
N TRP A 192 -3.15 0.44 -3.30
CA TRP A 192 -3.12 -0.18 -1.99
C TRP A 192 -3.91 0.66 -0.99
N ARG A 193 -4.87 0.02 -0.30
CA ARG A 193 -5.75 0.65 0.70
C ARG A 193 -5.74 -0.10 2.03
N GLY A 194 -4.59 -0.69 2.35
CA GLY A 194 -4.41 -1.57 3.50
C GLY A 194 -4.88 -3.00 3.25
N GLU A 195 -4.46 -3.89 4.13
CA GLU A 195 -4.60 -5.34 4.01
C GLU A 195 -6.07 -5.76 4.01
N LYS A 196 -6.89 -5.17 4.89
CA LYS A 196 -8.33 -5.47 5.00
C LYS A 196 -9.05 -5.20 3.67
N ALA A 197 -8.80 -4.05 3.06
CA ALA A 197 -9.41 -3.68 1.78
C ALA A 197 -8.86 -4.53 0.63
N ALA A 198 -7.54 -4.77 0.61
CA ALA A 198 -6.89 -5.61 -0.39
C ALA A 198 -7.44 -7.05 -0.37
N LEU A 199 -7.56 -7.67 0.81
CA LEU A 199 -8.13 -9.02 0.97
C LEU A 199 -9.58 -9.09 0.51
N ARG A 200 -10.41 -8.09 0.86
CA ARG A 200 -11.80 -8.01 0.37
C ARG A 200 -11.86 -7.87 -1.15
N TYR A 201 -10.97 -7.07 -1.73
CA TYR A 201 -10.88 -6.88 -3.18
C TYR A 201 -10.51 -8.20 -3.88
N VAL A 202 -9.42 -8.87 -3.48
CA VAL A 202 -9.01 -10.11 -4.16
C VAL A 202 -10.01 -11.23 -3.93
N ARG A 203 -10.65 -11.33 -2.75
CA ARG A 203 -11.69 -12.33 -2.51
C ARG A 203 -12.87 -12.17 -3.48
N LYS A 204 -13.23 -10.94 -3.84
CA LYS A 204 -14.32 -10.65 -4.77
C LYS A 204 -13.91 -10.81 -6.24
N ASN A 205 -12.74 -10.28 -6.62
CA ASN A 205 -12.36 -10.14 -8.02
C ASN A 205 -11.43 -11.25 -8.53
N ASP A 206 -10.73 -11.96 -7.64
CA ASP A 206 -9.83 -13.07 -7.97
C ASP A 206 -9.82 -14.13 -6.85
N PRO A 207 -10.92 -14.91 -6.72
CA PRO A 207 -11.03 -15.92 -5.67
C PRO A 207 -9.90 -16.97 -5.72
N ARG A 208 -9.34 -17.22 -6.91
CA ARG A 208 -8.21 -18.16 -7.08
C ARG A 208 -6.96 -17.64 -6.39
N PHE A 209 -6.61 -16.37 -6.58
CA PHE A 209 -5.50 -15.73 -5.86
C PHE A 209 -5.75 -15.75 -4.35
N PHE A 210 -6.94 -15.32 -3.92
CA PHE A 210 -7.31 -15.29 -2.50
C PHE A 210 -7.19 -16.66 -1.82
N ASN A 211 -7.76 -17.71 -2.44
CA ASN A 211 -7.74 -19.06 -1.89
C ASN A 211 -6.31 -19.63 -1.85
N THR A 212 -5.48 -19.34 -2.85
CA THR A 212 -4.08 -19.78 -2.88
C THR A 212 -3.25 -19.07 -1.80
N LEU A 213 -3.44 -17.76 -1.63
CA LEU A 213 -2.82 -16.98 -0.55
C LEU A 213 -3.22 -17.53 0.82
N ALA A 214 -4.52 -17.75 1.05
CA ALA A 214 -5.03 -18.27 2.32
C ALA A 214 -4.47 -19.66 2.65
N LYS A 215 -4.38 -20.55 1.66
CA LYS A 215 -3.73 -21.87 1.81
C LYS A 215 -2.25 -21.73 2.14
N CYS A 216 -1.53 -20.86 1.43
CA CYS A 216 -0.10 -20.62 1.66
C CYS A 216 0.18 -20.10 3.08
N LEU A 217 -0.64 -19.17 3.58
CA LEU A 217 -0.49 -18.61 4.92
C LEU A 217 -0.71 -19.65 6.03
N LYS A 218 -1.69 -20.56 5.86
CA LYS A 218 -2.02 -21.61 6.84
C LYS A 218 -1.08 -22.81 6.80
N GLU A 219 -0.38 -23.04 5.70
CA GLU A 219 0.51 -24.20 5.54
C GLU A 219 1.74 -24.08 6.46
N THR A 220 1.98 -25.15 7.23
CA THR A 220 3.09 -25.27 8.19
C THR A 220 4.20 -26.16 7.66
N ASN A 221 3.91 -27.07 6.72
CA ASN A 221 4.94 -27.85 6.05
C ASN A 221 5.68 -26.99 5.02
N ARG A 222 6.97 -26.73 5.27
CA ARG A 222 7.84 -25.89 4.43
C ARG A 222 7.81 -26.24 2.95
N ASN A 223 7.91 -27.52 2.61
CA ASN A 223 7.96 -27.96 1.21
C ASN A 223 6.62 -27.73 0.49
N LYS A 224 5.49 -27.97 1.18
CA LYS A 224 4.17 -27.64 0.67
C LYS A 224 3.98 -26.13 0.56
N LYS A 225 4.43 -25.37 1.56
CA LYS A 225 4.37 -23.89 1.58
C LYS A 225 5.15 -23.28 0.43
N LEU A 226 6.33 -23.81 0.11
CA LEU A 226 7.14 -23.38 -1.02
C LEU A 226 6.41 -23.61 -2.36
N LYS A 227 5.76 -24.78 -2.54
CA LYS A 227 4.94 -25.05 -3.74
C LYS A 227 3.74 -24.11 -3.86
N LEU A 228 3.08 -23.79 -2.73
CA LEU A 228 1.98 -22.82 -2.69
C LEU A 228 2.46 -21.40 -2.98
N TYR A 229 3.63 -21.01 -2.45
CA TYR A 229 4.29 -19.74 -2.73
C TYR A 229 4.59 -19.57 -4.23
N GLU A 230 5.15 -20.60 -4.87
CA GLU A 230 5.39 -20.57 -6.32
C GLU A 230 4.11 -20.52 -7.14
N SER A 231 3.06 -21.23 -6.70
CA SER A 231 1.75 -21.18 -7.32
C SER A 231 1.13 -19.78 -7.19
N LEU A 232 1.28 -19.14 -6.03
CA LEU A 232 0.87 -17.77 -5.80
C LEU A 232 1.66 -16.79 -6.68
N ALA A 233 2.97 -16.99 -6.83
CA ALA A 233 3.82 -16.15 -7.67
C ALA A 233 3.36 -16.14 -9.13
N LYS A 234 2.96 -17.30 -9.67
CA LYS A 234 2.37 -17.39 -11.01
C LYS A 234 1.08 -16.56 -11.14
N LEU A 235 0.25 -16.51 -10.09
CA LEU A 235 -0.98 -15.71 -10.09
C LEU A 235 -0.72 -14.21 -9.89
N THR A 236 0.39 -13.85 -9.24
CA THR A 236 0.80 -12.44 -9.06
C THR A 236 1.06 -11.75 -10.40
N PHE A 237 1.64 -12.43 -11.37
CA PHE A 237 1.96 -11.84 -12.67
C PHE A 237 0.80 -11.97 -13.68
N PRO A 238 0.20 -10.87 -14.17
CA PRO A 238 -0.83 -10.95 -15.20
C PRO A 238 -0.26 -11.37 -16.57
N ASN A 239 0.90 -10.81 -16.95
CA ASN A 239 1.57 -11.06 -18.24
C ASN A 239 3.04 -11.48 -18.09
N GLY A 240 3.57 -11.48 -16.87
CA GLY A 240 4.96 -11.84 -16.57
C GLY A 240 5.13 -13.35 -16.42
N LYS A 241 6.28 -13.86 -16.84
CA LYS A 241 6.66 -15.26 -16.63
C LYS A 241 7.66 -15.37 -15.48
N LEU A 242 7.60 -16.49 -14.78
CA LEU A 242 8.71 -16.90 -13.93
C LEU A 242 9.94 -17.15 -14.81
N TRP A 243 11.14 -16.93 -14.27
CA TRP A 243 12.36 -17.26 -14.97
C TRP A 243 12.37 -18.74 -15.36
N PRO A 244 12.80 -19.07 -16.60
CA PRO A 244 13.08 -20.45 -16.94
C PRO A 244 14.23 -20.98 -16.08
N LYS A 245 14.41 -22.31 -16.11
CA LYS A 245 15.57 -22.94 -15.47
C LYS A 245 16.85 -22.35 -16.07
N GLU A 246 17.84 -22.09 -15.23
CA GLU A 246 19.17 -21.60 -15.65
C GLU A 246 19.17 -20.24 -16.39
N ALA A 247 18.15 -19.40 -16.16
CA ALA A 247 18.10 -18.06 -16.73
C ALA A 247 19.21 -17.13 -16.20
N THR A 248 19.82 -16.37 -17.10
CA THR A 248 20.60 -15.17 -16.76
C THR A 248 19.69 -13.95 -16.71
N THR A 249 19.92 -13.06 -15.76
CA THR A 249 19.19 -11.80 -15.60
C THR A 249 20.16 -10.71 -15.19
N ILE A 250 19.77 -9.45 -15.42
CA ILE A 250 20.60 -8.28 -15.11
C ILE A 250 19.79 -7.34 -14.23
N VAL A 251 20.39 -6.88 -13.15
CA VAL A 251 19.92 -5.72 -12.39
C VAL A 251 20.81 -4.57 -12.77
N PHE A 252 20.20 -3.45 -13.16
CA PHE A 252 20.92 -2.25 -13.54
C PHE A 252 20.98 -1.28 -12.36
N GLU A 253 21.91 -0.33 -12.42
CA GLU A 253 21.96 0.79 -11.49
C GLU A 253 20.64 1.60 -11.52
N PRO A 254 20.24 2.24 -10.40
CA PRO A 254 18.93 2.89 -10.26
C PRO A 254 18.60 3.94 -11.33
N GLU A 255 19.60 4.64 -11.85
CA GLU A 255 19.48 5.68 -12.87
C GLU A 255 19.19 5.13 -14.28
N VAL A 256 19.42 3.83 -14.50
CA VAL A 256 19.22 3.22 -15.81
C VAL A 256 17.73 2.99 -16.05
N ARG A 257 17.18 3.60 -17.11
CA ARG A 257 15.82 3.31 -17.56
C ARG A 257 15.77 1.90 -18.15
N VAL A 258 15.06 1.00 -17.46
CA VAL A 258 14.87 -0.37 -17.87
C VAL A 258 13.85 -0.45 -19.00
N SER A 259 14.23 -1.16 -20.04
CA SER A 259 13.38 -1.50 -21.18
C SER A 259 13.80 -2.86 -21.72
N SER A 260 12.99 -3.45 -22.59
CA SER A 260 13.36 -4.69 -23.29
C SER A 260 14.67 -4.55 -24.08
N LYS A 261 14.99 -3.35 -24.56
CA LYS A 261 16.26 -3.05 -25.27
C LYS A 261 17.43 -3.09 -24.28
N THR A 262 17.32 -2.34 -23.18
CA THR A 262 18.36 -2.26 -22.14
C THR A 262 18.66 -3.65 -21.54
N VAL A 263 17.63 -4.46 -21.28
CA VAL A 263 17.80 -5.84 -20.78
C VAL A 263 18.60 -6.69 -21.77
N LYS A 264 18.29 -6.62 -23.08
CA LYS A 264 19.04 -7.35 -24.11
C LYS A 264 20.50 -6.88 -24.19
N GLU A 265 20.75 -5.58 -24.04
CA GLU A 265 22.11 -5.03 -24.02
C GLU A 265 22.90 -5.51 -22.81
N GLY A 266 22.31 -5.49 -21.61
CA GLY A 266 22.96 -6.02 -20.41
C GLY A 266 23.28 -7.52 -20.51
N LEU A 267 22.39 -8.32 -21.10
CA LEU A 267 22.64 -9.75 -21.32
C LEU A 267 23.81 -9.97 -22.30
N ARG A 268 23.85 -9.22 -23.42
CA ARG A 268 24.98 -9.27 -24.37
C ARG A 268 26.29 -8.81 -23.72
N PHE A 269 26.24 -7.78 -22.88
CA PHE A 269 27.40 -7.31 -22.13
C PHE A 269 27.95 -8.42 -21.23
N TRP A 270 27.10 -9.08 -20.44
CA TRP A 270 27.52 -10.21 -19.62
C TRP A 270 28.19 -11.32 -20.46
N GLU A 271 27.58 -11.70 -21.58
CA GLU A 271 28.16 -12.70 -22.47
C GLU A 271 29.53 -12.28 -23.03
N SER A 272 29.72 -11.00 -23.36
CA SER A 272 30.98 -10.47 -23.91
C SER A 272 32.14 -10.42 -22.91
N LEU A 273 31.87 -10.52 -21.61
CA LEU A 273 32.93 -10.57 -20.58
C LEU A 273 33.53 -11.98 -20.41
N ILE A 274 32.88 -13.00 -20.98
CA ILE A 274 33.22 -14.42 -20.77
C ILE A 274 33.58 -15.11 -22.09
N LYS A 275 32.93 -14.71 -23.19
CA LYS A 275 33.24 -15.18 -24.55
C LYS A 275 34.48 -14.48 -25.09
#